data_AF-A0A830D0B8-F1
#
_entry.id   AF-A0A830D0B8-F1
#
_cell.length_a   1.000
_cell.length_b   1.000
_cell.length_c   1.000
_cell.angle_alpha   90.00
_cell.angle_beta   90.00
_cell.angle_gamma   90.00
#
_symmetry.space_group_name_H-M   'P 1'
#
loop_
_entity.id
_entity.type
_entity.pdbx_description
1 polymer ?
#
loop_
_entity_poly.entity_id
_entity_poly.type
_entity_poly.pdbx_seq_one_letter_code
_entity_poly.pdbx_strand_id
1 'polypeptide(L)'
;MRRFSCDYRYLLLFAAIPFIYIQMRLFATQSQYADRLADAIEAENQCSRQTRLLIDQISSQQGRIVSLEEEMKRQDQECRQLRALVQDLQRKGFEKLVGDAQVPVAAVVVMACNRADYLDRTIKSIKKYQSPIAARYPLFISQDGSDPHVKSKGLSYDQLTYMQHLDFEPVHTEHPGELIAYYKIAHDMEIAPDFFDYFEAGAKLLDQDKSIMAISSWNDNGQRQFVHDP
;
A
#
# COMPACT_ATOMS: atom_id res chain seq x y z
N MET A 1 47.52 -98.01 45.04
CA MET A 1 46.54 -97.49 44.07
C MET A 1 46.02 -96.14 44.55
N ARG A 2 46.47 -95.03 43.97
CA ARG A 2 46.03 -93.67 44.31
C ARG A 2 44.69 -93.39 43.63
N ARG A 3 43.60 -93.23 44.40
CA ARG A 3 42.35 -92.63 43.90
C ARG A 3 42.47 -91.11 44.06
N PHE A 4 42.82 -90.42 42.98
CA PHE A 4 42.64 -88.97 42.88
C PHE A 4 41.13 -88.70 42.82
N SER A 5 40.53 -88.25 43.92
CA SER A 5 39.17 -87.70 43.90
C SER A 5 39.27 -86.27 43.37
N CYS A 6 39.07 -86.12 42.06
CA CYS A 6 38.98 -84.81 41.43
C CYS A 6 37.54 -84.31 41.60
N ASP A 7 37.34 -83.37 42.51
CA ASP A 7 36.02 -82.85 42.87
C ASP A 7 35.51 -81.94 41.73
N TYR A 8 34.45 -82.37 41.05
CA TYR A 8 33.86 -81.79 39.82
C TYR A 8 33.54 -80.29 39.93
N ARG A 9 33.42 -79.78 41.16
CA ARG A 9 33.22 -78.36 41.48
C ARG A 9 34.40 -77.49 41.03
N TYR A 10 35.64 -77.99 41.15
CA TYR A 10 36.81 -77.26 40.66
C TYR A 10 36.86 -77.20 39.14
N LEU A 11 36.47 -78.29 38.45
CA LEU A 11 36.35 -78.33 36.99
C LEU A 11 35.32 -77.32 36.46
N LEU A 12 34.17 -77.18 37.13
CA LEU A 12 33.17 -76.17 36.80
C LEU A 12 33.68 -74.73 37.01
N LEU A 13 34.42 -74.48 38.09
CA LEU A 13 35.04 -73.17 38.34
C LEU A 13 36.09 -72.84 37.27
N PHE A 14 36.93 -73.81 36.89
CA PHE A 14 37.92 -73.64 35.82
C PHE A 14 37.29 -73.40 34.44
N ALA A 15 36.08 -73.92 34.18
CA ALA A 15 35.34 -73.66 32.94
C ALA A 15 34.52 -72.35 32.97
N ALA A 16 34.02 -71.94 34.15
CA ALA A 16 33.25 -70.72 34.31
C ALA A 16 34.08 -69.45 34.13
N ILE A 17 35.34 -69.44 34.60
CA ILE A 17 36.24 -68.28 34.47
C ILE A 17 36.47 -67.87 33.00
N PRO A 18 36.88 -68.75 32.07
CA PRO A 18 37.05 -68.37 30.67
C PRO A 18 35.72 -68.02 29.99
N PHE A 19 34.61 -68.66 30.37
CA PHE A 19 33.29 -68.31 29.88
C PHE A 19 32.89 -66.88 30.28
N ILE A 20 33.03 -66.53 31.56
CA ILE A 20 32.77 -65.18 32.07
C ILE A 20 33.70 -64.16 31.40
N TYR A 21 34.98 -64.49 31.21
CA TYR A 21 35.93 -63.63 30.51
C TYR A 21 35.50 -63.37 29.06
N ILE A 22 35.08 -64.41 28.33
CA ILE A 22 34.59 -64.28 26.95
C ILE A 22 33.31 -63.43 26.92
N GLN A 23 32.37 -63.65 27.84
CA GLN A 23 31.13 -62.85 27.94
C GLN A 23 31.44 -61.38 28.25
N MET A 24 32.36 -61.10 29.19
CA MET A 24 32.80 -59.74 29.49
C MET A 24 33.46 -59.06 28.29
N ARG A 25 34.29 -59.77 27.52
CA ARG A 25 34.93 -59.22 26.32
C ARG A 25 33.90 -58.97 25.21
N LEU A 26 32.97 -59.90 25.00
CA LEU A 26 31.90 -59.72 24.02
C LEU A 26 31.02 -58.52 24.38
N PHE A 27 30.60 -58.40 25.64
CA PHE A 27 29.82 -57.27 26.13
C PHE A 27 30.56 -55.94 26.00
N ALA A 28 31.84 -55.88 26.38
CA ALA A 28 32.66 -54.68 26.23
C ALA A 28 32.78 -54.25 24.76
N THR A 29 32.92 -55.21 23.85
CA THR A 29 33.02 -54.94 22.41
C THR A 29 31.68 -54.45 21.86
N GLN A 30 30.58 -55.10 22.22
CA GLN A 30 29.22 -54.68 21.85
C GLN A 30 28.87 -53.28 22.40
N SER A 31 29.24 -52.97 23.64
CA SER A 31 29.07 -51.64 24.23
C SER A 31 29.82 -50.59 23.44
N GLN A 32 31.08 -50.85 23.07
CA GLN A 32 31.88 -49.91 22.28
C GLN A 32 31.30 -49.66 20.88
N TYR A 33 30.72 -50.69 20.24
CA TYR A 33 29.99 -50.51 18.98
C TYR A 33 28.70 -49.71 19.16
N ALA A 34 27.95 -49.95 20.24
CA ALA A 34 26.74 -49.19 20.56
C ALA A 34 27.05 -47.71 20.80
N ASP A 35 28.11 -47.39 21.55
CA ASP A 35 28.54 -46.01 21.80
C ASP A 35 28.95 -45.30 20.50
N ARG A 36 29.75 -45.96 19.65
CA ARG A 36 30.13 -45.40 18.34
C ARG A 36 28.94 -45.17 17.41
N LEU A 37 27.94 -46.05 17.46
CA LEU A 37 26.73 -45.90 16.68
C LEU A 37 25.88 -44.74 17.22
N ALA A 38 25.78 -44.59 18.54
CA ALA A 38 25.09 -43.47 19.17
C ALA A 38 25.74 -42.12 18.80
N ASP A 39 27.07 -42.03 18.86
CA ASP A 39 27.83 -40.82 18.45
C ASP A 39 27.58 -40.47 16.97
N ALA A 40 27.56 -41.48 16.09
CA ALA A 40 27.30 -41.28 14.67
C ALA A 40 25.86 -40.77 14.41
N ILE A 41 24.87 -41.33 15.10
CA ILE A 41 23.47 -40.90 15.02
C ILE A 41 23.29 -39.48 15.57
N GLU A 42 23.94 -39.14 16.68
CA GLU A 42 23.91 -37.79 17.26
C GLU A 42 24.51 -36.77 16.30
N ALA A 43 25.64 -37.07 15.67
CA ALA A 43 26.27 -36.24 14.65
C ALA A 43 25.37 -36.04 13.41
N GLU A 44 24.70 -37.10 12.93
CA GLU A 44 23.74 -37.02 11.82
C GLU A 44 22.54 -36.14 12.20
N ASN A 45 21.97 -36.35 13.38
CA ASN A 45 20.87 -35.55 13.90
C ASN A 45 21.26 -34.08 14.08
N GLN A 46 22.50 -33.80 14.48
CA GLN A 46 23.03 -32.44 14.58
C GLN A 46 23.14 -31.78 13.20
N CYS A 47 23.71 -32.48 12.21
CA CYS A 47 23.80 -32.02 10.83
C CYS A 47 22.42 -31.74 10.23
N SER A 48 21.46 -32.64 10.46
CA SER A 48 20.07 -32.51 9.99
C SER A 48 19.38 -31.29 10.63
N ARG A 49 19.59 -31.06 11.93
CA ARG A 49 19.08 -29.86 12.63
C ARG A 49 19.68 -28.57 12.07
N GLN A 50 20.99 -28.52 11.86
CA GLN A 50 21.64 -27.36 11.25
C GLN A 50 21.12 -27.07 9.83
N THR A 51 20.92 -28.12 9.04
CA THR A 51 20.37 -28.00 7.68
C THR A 51 18.96 -27.42 7.70
N ARG A 52 18.07 -27.89 8.60
CA ARG A 52 16.72 -27.32 8.75
C ARG A 52 16.74 -25.85 9.15
N LEU A 53 17.59 -25.47 10.10
CA LEU A 53 17.74 -24.07 10.51
C LEU A 53 18.19 -23.17 9.35
N LEU A 54 19.11 -23.64 8.51
CA LEU A 54 19.54 -22.91 7.32
C LEU A 54 18.40 -22.76 6.31
N ILE A 55 17.59 -23.81 6.10
CA ILE A 55 16.42 -23.76 5.22
C ILE A 55 15.42 -22.72 5.72
N ASP A 56 15.12 -22.71 7.02
CA ASP A 56 14.19 -21.74 7.61
C ASP A 56 14.70 -20.30 7.48
N GLN A 57 16.01 -20.09 7.67
CA GLN A 57 16.64 -18.78 7.45
C GLN A 57 16.55 -18.33 5.99
N ILE A 58 16.84 -19.22 5.03
CA ILE A 58 16.74 -18.93 3.60
C ILE A 58 15.30 -18.61 3.22
N SER A 59 14.33 -19.39 3.72
CA SER A 59 12.91 -19.18 3.46
C SER A 59 12.43 -17.81 3.97
N SER A 60 12.83 -17.44 5.20
CA SER A 60 12.52 -16.11 5.76
C SER A 60 13.15 -14.98 4.93
N GLN A 61 14.40 -15.15 4.48
CA GLN A 61 15.06 -14.16 3.63
C GLN A 61 14.39 -14.04 2.25
N GLN A 62 14.00 -15.15 1.64
CA GLN A 62 13.25 -15.14 0.37
C GLN A 62 11.93 -14.36 0.51
N GLY A 63 11.18 -14.57 1.60
CA GLY A 63 9.96 -13.81 1.86
C GLY A 63 10.21 -12.30 1.94
N ARG A 64 11.27 -11.89 2.62
CA ARG A 64 11.68 -10.47 2.68
C ARG A 64 12.07 -9.92 1.30
N ILE A 65 12.83 -10.68 0.50
CA ILE A 65 13.22 -10.26 -0.84
C ILE A 65 11.99 -10.03 -1.71
N VAL A 66 11.04 -10.95 -1.71
CA VAL A 66 9.78 -10.82 -2.47
C VAL A 66 9.02 -9.55 -2.06
N SER A 67 8.86 -9.29 -0.76
CA SER A 67 8.20 -8.08 -0.28
C SER A 67 8.92 -6.79 -0.70
N LEU A 68 10.25 -6.79 -0.70
CA LEU A 68 11.06 -5.64 -1.14
C LEU A 68 10.98 -5.45 -2.66
N GLU A 69 10.91 -6.52 -3.43
CA GLU A 69 10.72 -6.47 -4.89
C GLU A 69 9.34 -5.89 -5.26
N GLU A 70 8.29 -6.25 -4.52
CA GLU A 70 6.95 -5.68 -4.68
C GLU A 70 6.93 -4.18 -4.36
N GLU A 71 7.55 -3.77 -3.25
CA GLU A 71 7.70 -2.36 -2.86
C GLU A 71 8.44 -1.55 -3.91
N MET A 72 9.58 -2.08 -4.40
CA MET A 72 10.39 -1.41 -5.40
C MET A 72 9.65 -1.25 -6.74
N LYS A 73 8.85 -2.25 -7.16
CA LYS A 73 7.99 -2.12 -8.34
C LYS A 73 6.93 -1.03 -8.17
N ARG A 74 6.34 -0.91 -6.97
CA ARG A 74 5.36 0.14 -6.67
C ARG A 74 6.00 1.53 -6.72
N GLN A 75 7.14 1.72 -6.05
CA GLN A 75 7.89 2.99 -6.09
C GLN A 75 8.34 3.37 -7.50
N ASP A 76 8.77 2.41 -8.32
CA ASP A 76 9.15 2.68 -9.71
C ASP A 76 7.96 3.13 -10.56
N GLN A 77 6.77 2.58 -10.30
CA GLN A 77 5.54 3.02 -10.96
C GLN A 77 5.14 4.45 -10.56
N GLU A 78 5.25 4.80 -9.28
CA GLU A 78 5.04 6.16 -8.79
C GLU A 78 6.05 7.14 -9.41
N CYS A 79 7.33 6.77 -9.44
CA CYS A 79 8.38 7.59 -10.06
C CYS A 79 8.11 7.83 -11.55
N ARG A 80 7.63 6.81 -12.28
CA ARG A 80 7.23 6.94 -13.68
C ARG A 80 6.06 7.90 -13.86
N GLN A 81 5.04 7.81 -13.00
CA GLN A 81 3.89 8.71 -13.03
C GLN A 81 4.31 10.16 -12.72
N LEU A 82 5.13 10.37 -11.69
CA LEU A 82 5.62 11.69 -11.32
C LEU A 82 6.45 12.32 -12.45
N ARG A 83 7.34 11.53 -13.09
CA ARG A 83 8.11 12.01 -14.25
C ARG A 83 7.21 12.41 -15.42
N ALA A 84 6.18 11.62 -15.71
CA ALA A 84 5.23 11.94 -16.78
C ALA A 84 4.46 13.24 -16.47
N LEU A 85 4.05 13.44 -15.21
CA LEU A 85 3.37 14.66 -14.77
C LEU A 85 4.29 15.88 -14.86
N VAL A 86 5.55 15.76 -14.43
CA VAL A 86 6.54 16.84 -14.53
C VAL A 86 6.77 17.23 -15.99
N GLN A 87 6.87 16.27 -16.90
CA GLN A 87 7.00 16.55 -18.33
C GLN A 87 5.76 17.25 -18.90
N ASP A 88 4.55 16.84 -18.51
CA ASP A 88 3.32 17.50 -18.94
C ASP A 88 3.22 18.94 -18.42
N LEU A 89 3.58 19.16 -17.14
CA LEU A 89 3.64 20.48 -16.52
C LEU A 89 4.68 21.38 -17.17
N GLN A 90 5.87 20.84 -17.51
CA GLN A 90 6.89 21.61 -18.22
C GLN A 90 6.42 22.03 -19.61
N ARG A 91 5.77 21.12 -20.35
CA ARG A 91 5.18 21.42 -21.68
C ARG A 91 4.11 22.50 -21.58
N LYS A 92 3.15 22.35 -20.66
CA LYS A 92 2.05 23.31 -20.46
C LYS A 92 2.53 24.65 -19.88
N GLY A 93 3.54 24.63 -19.01
CA GLY A 93 4.16 25.82 -18.45
C GLY A 93 4.90 26.65 -19.51
N PHE A 94 5.52 25.99 -20.48
CA PHE A 94 6.23 26.66 -21.58
C PHE A 94 5.26 27.33 -22.57
N GLU A 95 4.09 26.73 -22.81
CA GLU A 95 3.04 27.33 -23.66
C GLU A 95 2.36 28.54 -23.00
N LYS A 96 2.25 28.56 -21.67
CA LYS A 96 1.56 29.63 -20.93
C LYS A 96 2.39 30.90 -20.74
N LEU A 97 3.73 30.82 -20.88
CA LEU A 97 4.65 31.96 -20.79
C LEU A 97 4.71 32.83 -22.06
N VAL A 98 4.01 32.45 -23.13
CA VAL A 98 4.00 33.16 -24.43
C VAL A 98 2.78 34.08 -24.59
N GLY A 99 1.82 34.05 -23.67
CA GLY A 99 0.69 34.98 -23.63
C GLY A 99 0.78 35.91 -22.43
N ASP A 100 0.73 37.21 -22.66
CA ASP A 100 0.68 38.28 -21.67
C ASP A 100 -0.52 38.06 -20.70
N ALA A 101 -0.31 37.30 -19.63
CA ALA A 101 -1.41 36.74 -18.84
C ALA A 101 -1.65 37.57 -17.57
N GLN A 102 -2.84 38.16 -17.49
CA GLN A 102 -3.41 38.71 -16.25
C GLN A 102 -3.25 37.74 -15.08
N VAL A 103 -2.93 38.27 -13.90
CA VAL A 103 -2.84 37.49 -12.66
C VAL A 103 -4.20 36.82 -12.38
N PRO A 104 -4.26 35.50 -12.20
CA PRO A 104 -5.50 34.79 -11.91
C PRO A 104 -6.07 35.23 -10.55
N VAL A 105 -7.40 35.37 -10.47
CA VAL A 105 -8.12 35.78 -9.26
C VAL A 105 -8.27 34.61 -8.30
N ALA A 106 -8.76 33.47 -8.80
CA ALA A 106 -8.93 32.25 -8.01
C ALA A 106 -8.89 31.02 -8.91
N ALA A 107 -8.39 29.90 -8.38
CA ALA A 107 -8.43 28.62 -9.08
C ALA A 107 -9.77 27.90 -8.83
N VAL A 108 -10.35 27.32 -9.88
CA VAL A 108 -11.55 26.48 -9.79
C VAL A 108 -11.09 25.03 -9.78
N VAL A 109 -11.35 24.30 -8.71
CA VAL A 109 -10.97 22.89 -8.58
C VAL A 109 -12.21 22.03 -8.54
N VAL A 110 -12.36 21.15 -9.54
CA VAL A 110 -13.42 20.14 -9.60
C VAL A 110 -12.88 18.84 -9.05
N MET A 111 -13.44 18.40 -7.93
CA MET A 111 -13.13 17.08 -7.35
C MET A 111 -13.92 15.99 -8.10
N ALA A 112 -13.27 14.88 -8.44
CA ALA A 112 -13.87 13.74 -9.12
C ALA A 112 -13.38 12.43 -8.51
N CYS A 113 -14.09 11.31 -8.71
CA CYS A 113 -13.65 10.00 -8.22
C CYS A 113 -13.91 8.89 -9.25
N ASN A 114 -15.16 8.43 -9.37
CA ASN A 114 -15.54 7.26 -10.19
C ASN A 114 -16.79 7.46 -11.07
N ARG A 115 -17.23 8.71 -11.31
CA ARG A 115 -18.41 9.04 -12.12
C ARG A 115 -18.06 9.95 -13.30
N ALA A 116 -17.71 9.34 -14.42
CA ALA A 116 -17.24 10.08 -15.61
C ALA A 116 -18.34 10.92 -16.28
N ASP A 117 -19.58 10.45 -16.25
CA ASP A 117 -20.76 11.12 -16.78
C ASP A 117 -21.14 12.38 -15.98
N TYR A 118 -21.03 12.32 -14.65
CA TYR A 118 -21.26 13.48 -13.78
C TYR A 118 -20.14 14.52 -13.93
N LEU A 119 -18.88 14.07 -13.99
CA LEU A 119 -17.76 14.95 -14.31
C LEU A 119 -17.99 15.68 -15.63
N ASP A 120 -18.43 14.97 -16.67
CA ASP A 120 -18.73 15.57 -17.98
C ASP A 120 -19.81 16.65 -17.89
N ARG A 121 -20.89 16.40 -17.14
CA ARG A 121 -21.95 17.38 -16.90
C ARG A 121 -21.45 18.62 -16.15
N THR A 122 -20.71 18.43 -15.06
CA THR A 122 -20.17 19.53 -14.25
C THR A 122 -19.21 20.39 -15.08
N ILE A 123 -18.29 19.77 -15.84
CA ILE A 123 -17.35 20.52 -16.69
C ILE A 123 -18.07 21.27 -17.81
N LYS A 124 -19.10 20.68 -18.43
CA LYS A 124 -19.93 21.38 -19.42
C LYS A 124 -20.67 22.58 -18.81
N SER A 125 -21.20 22.43 -17.60
CA SER A 125 -21.87 23.52 -16.87
C SER A 125 -20.89 24.66 -16.56
N ILE A 126 -19.70 24.33 -16.05
CA ILE A 126 -18.63 25.30 -15.79
C ILE A 126 -18.21 26.03 -17.06
N LYS A 127 -17.91 25.31 -18.14
CA LYS A 127 -17.43 25.90 -19.40
C LYS A 127 -18.43 26.86 -20.04
N LYS A 128 -19.73 26.65 -19.82
CA LYS A 128 -20.79 27.53 -20.33
C LYS A 128 -20.58 28.99 -19.88
N TYR A 129 -20.08 29.20 -18.67
CA TYR A 129 -19.91 30.53 -18.06
C TYR A 129 -18.45 30.93 -17.89
N GLN A 130 -17.53 29.95 -17.78
CA GLN A 130 -16.10 30.21 -17.53
C GLN A 130 -15.29 30.55 -18.79
N SER A 131 -15.70 30.08 -19.98
CA SER A 131 -14.96 30.31 -21.24
C SER A 131 -14.53 31.77 -21.49
N PRO A 132 -15.37 32.80 -21.28
CA PRO A 132 -14.96 34.20 -21.49
C PRO A 132 -13.98 34.74 -20.44
N ILE A 133 -13.84 34.08 -19.29
CA ILE A 133 -13.05 34.54 -18.13
C ILE A 133 -11.96 33.54 -17.71
N ALA A 134 -11.59 32.62 -18.60
CA ALA A 134 -10.71 31.49 -18.30
C ALA A 134 -9.31 31.89 -17.81
N ALA A 135 -8.81 33.07 -18.21
CA ALA A 135 -7.53 33.60 -17.72
C ALA A 135 -7.57 33.98 -16.23
N ARG A 136 -8.71 34.52 -15.75
CA ARG A 136 -8.91 34.92 -14.34
C ARG A 136 -9.23 33.73 -13.44
N TYR A 137 -9.91 32.71 -13.98
CA TYR A 137 -10.35 31.54 -13.24
C TYR A 137 -9.88 30.23 -13.90
N PRO A 138 -8.60 29.84 -13.73
CA PRO A 138 -8.09 28.59 -14.27
C PRO A 138 -8.82 27.38 -13.66
N LEU A 139 -9.18 26.42 -14.51
CA LEU A 139 -9.93 25.23 -14.15
C LEU A 139 -9.02 23.99 -13.99
N PHE A 140 -9.18 23.31 -12.87
CA PHE A 140 -8.47 22.08 -12.51
C PHE A 140 -9.46 20.95 -12.25
N ILE A 141 -9.09 19.73 -12.64
CA ILE A 141 -9.77 18.50 -12.22
C ILE A 141 -8.83 17.76 -11.28
N SER A 142 -9.30 17.46 -10.08
CA SER A 142 -8.61 16.62 -9.10
C SER A 142 -9.37 15.31 -8.97
N GLN A 143 -8.88 14.24 -9.59
CA GLN A 143 -9.46 12.91 -9.45
C GLN A 143 -8.86 12.21 -8.22
N ASP A 144 -9.71 11.76 -7.31
CA ASP A 144 -9.39 10.76 -6.30
C ASP A 144 -9.60 9.34 -6.84
N GLY A 145 -8.65 8.45 -6.58
CA GLY A 145 -8.70 7.06 -7.02
C GLY A 145 -8.32 6.83 -8.49
N SER A 146 -8.59 5.62 -8.97
CA SER A 146 -8.00 5.06 -10.19
C SER A 146 -8.99 4.78 -11.33
N ASP A 147 -10.23 5.31 -11.26
CA ASP A 147 -11.24 5.04 -12.29
C ASP A 147 -10.76 5.51 -13.69
N PRO A 148 -10.64 4.59 -14.67
CA PRO A 148 -10.07 4.91 -15.97
C PRO A 148 -11.00 5.74 -16.85
N HIS A 149 -12.31 5.69 -16.62
CA HIS A 149 -13.29 6.45 -17.40
C HIS A 149 -13.24 7.93 -17.02
N VAL A 150 -13.13 8.23 -15.71
CA VAL A 150 -12.95 9.59 -15.21
C VAL A 150 -11.63 10.18 -15.71
N LYS A 151 -10.54 9.39 -15.66
CA LYS A 151 -9.23 9.81 -16.17
C LYS A 151 -9.28 10.13 -17.67
N SER A 152 -9.82 9.22 -18.46
CA SER A 152 -10.01 9.41 -19.91
C SER A 152 -10.85 10.66 -20.20
N LYS A 153 -11.94 10.86 -19.45
CA LYS A 153 -12.82 12.01 -19.58
C LYS A 153 -12.13 13.33 -19.20
N GLY A 154 -11.42 13.37 -18.08
CA GLY A 154 -10.68 14.55 -17.64
C GLY A 154 -9.61 14.94 -18.67
N LEU A 155 -8.84 13.97 -19.17
CA LEU A 155 -7.80 14.21 -20.18
C LEU A 155 -8.36 14.57 -21.57
N SER A 156 -9.65 14.33 -21.84
CA SER A 156 -10.27 14.68 -23.13
C SER A 156 -10.50 16.19 -23.32
N TYR A 157 -10.27 17.01 -22.29
CA TYR A 157 -10.49 18.45 -22.34
C TYR A 157 -9.15 19.22 -22.43
N ASP A 158 -8.95 19.96 -23.53
CA ASP A 158 -7.66 20.60 -23.83
C ASP A 158 -7.29 21.80 -22.92
N GLN A 159 -8.29 22.49 -22.37
CA GLN A 159 -8.11 23.77 -21.64
C GLN A 159 -8.11 23.64 -20.12
N LEU A 160 -7.87 22.43 -19.58
CA LEU A 160 -7.90 22.21 -18.14
C LEU A 160 -6.69 21.42 -17.65
N THR A 161 -6.34 21.63 -16.38
CA THR A 161 -5.25 20.90 -15.74
C THR A 161 -5.83 19.73 -14.97
N TYR A 162 -5.41 18.52 -15.31
CA TYR A 162 -5.85 17.29 -14.66
C TYR A 162 -4.80 16.81 -13.66
N MET A 163 -5.23 16.50 -12.45
CA MET A 163 -4.45 15.96 -11.35
C MET A 163 -5.11 14.67 -10.88
N GLN A 164 -4.30 13.68 -10.48
CA GLN A 164 -4.79 12.41 -9.97
C GLN A 164 -4.10 12.10 -8.64
N HIS A 165 -4.92 11.87 -7.62
CA HIS A 165 -4.50 11.33 -6.34
C HIS A 165 -4.77 9.82 -6.33
N LEU A 166 -3.72 9.04 -6.12
CA LEU A 166 -3.81 7.59 -5.94
C LEU A 166 -3.52 7.29 -4.48
N ASP A 167 -4.59 7.18 -3.68
CA ASP A 167 -4.46 6.71 -2.31
C ASP A 167 -4.44 5.19 -2.32
N PHE A 168 -3.27 4.61 -2.06
CA PHE A 168 -3.07 3.15 -2.05
C PHE A 168 -3.44 2.51 -0.71
N GLU A 169 -3.66 3.32 0.32
CA GLU A 169 -4.04 2.87 1.65
C GLU A 169 -5.58 2.74 1.78
N PRO A 170 -6.09 1.65 2.36
CA PRO A 170 -7.51 1.53 2.65
C PRO A 170 -7.93 2.59 3.68
N VAL A 171 -9.10 3.20 3.49
CA VAL A 171 -9.67 4.16 4.44
C VAL A 171 -9.84 3.48 5.80
N HIS A 172 -9.17 4.01 6.82
CA HIS A 172 -9.36 3.59 8.21
C HIS A 172 -10.44 4.45 8.83
N THR A 173 -11.57 3.83 9.18
CA THR A 173 -12.65 4.52 9.89
C THR A 173 -12.29 4.68 11.36
N GLU A 174 -12.62 5.82 11.96
CA GLU A 174 -12.39 6.02 13.39
C GLU A 174 -13.25 5.07 14.24
N HIS A 175 -14.46 4.75 13.76
CA HIS A 175 -15.38 3.84 14.43
C HIS A 175 -15.82 2.65 13.54
N PRO A 176 -16.02 1.44 14.11
CA PRO A 176 -16.56 0.30 13.35
C PRO A 176 -17.99 0.56 12.87
N GLY A 177 -18.24 0.37 11.58
CA GLY A 177 -19.58 0.51 10.98
C GLY A 177 -19.85 1.86 10.30
N GLU A 178 -18.88 2.78 10.31
CA GLU A 178 -18.98 4.02 9.55
C GLU A 178 -18.97 3.76 8.04
N LEU A 179 -19.74 4.56 7.30
CA LEU A 179 -19.79 4.44 5.85
C LEU A 179 -18.48 4.99 5.27
N ILE A 180 -17.66 4.12 4.68
CA ILE A 180 -16.39 4.49 4.03
C ILE A 180 -16.58 5.62 3.00
N ALA A 181 -17.76 5.70 2.38
CA ALA A 181 -18.03 6.76 1.40
C ALA A 181 -18.02 8.18 2.01
N TYR A 182 -18.28 8.35 3.31
CA TYR A 182 -18.18 9.67 3.99
C TYR A 182 -16.76 10.25 3.97
N TYR A 183 -15.77 9.37 4.03
CA TYR A 183 -14.36 9.74 3.95
C TYR A 183 -13.89 10.03 2.52
N LYS A 184 -14.77 9.88 1.52
CA LYS A 184 -14.47 10.07 0.09
C LYS A 184 -15.32 11.17 -0.56
N ILE A 185 -15.97 12.04 0.20
CA ILE A 185 -16.98 12.95 -0.36
C ILE A 185 -16.36 14.19 -1.00
N ALA A 186 -16.45 14.26 -2.32
CA ALA A 186 -16.91 15.45 -3.05
C ALA A 186 -17.55 14.97 -4.35
N HIS A 187 -18.87 14.98 -4.44
CA HIS A 187 -19.57 14.44 -5.60
C HIS A 187 -20.73 15.34 -6.03
N ASP A 188 -20.73 15.63 -7.33
CA ASP A 188 -21.89 16.02 -8.13
C ASP A 188 -22.49 17.40 -7.78
N MET A 189 -21.88 18.46 -8.32
CA MET A 189 -22.42 19.83 -8.26
C MET A 189 -22.74 20.37 -9.65
N GLU A 190 -23.87 21.05 -9.77
CA GLU A 190 -24.20 21.94 -10.88
C GLU A 190 -24.06 23.39 -10.40
N ILE A 191 -23.46 24.25 -11.22
CA ILE A 191 -23.24 25.66 -10.87
C ILE A 191 -24.36 26.56 -11.42
N ALA A 192 -24.66 27.63 -10.68
CA ALA A 192 -25.59 28.67 -11.10
C ALA A 192 -24.95 29.62 -12.14
N PRO A 193 -25.75 30.35 -12.95
CA PRO A 193 -25.23 31.27 -13.97
C PRO A 193 -24.33 32.39 -13.42
N ASP A 194 -24.61 32.85 -12.21
CA ASP A 194 -23.96 33.94 -11.48
C ASP A 194 -22.86 33.45 -10.53
N PHE A 195 -22.54 32.15 -10.55
CA PHE A 195 -21.57 31.53 -9.64
C PHE A 195 -20.23 32.28 -9.61
N PHE A 196 -19.67 32.63 -10.77
CA PHE A 196 -18.39 33.33 -10.85
C PHE A 196 -18.48 34.77 -10.34
N ASP A 197 -19.57 35.46 -10.62
CA ASP A 197 -19.80 36.83 -10.14
C ASP A 197 -19.94 36.86 -8.62
N TYR A 198 -20.65 35.87 -8.05
CA TYR A 198 -20.80 35.67 -6.62
C TYR A 198 -19.44 35.49 -5.92
N PHE A 199 -18.58 34.59 -6.42
CA PHE A 199 -17.25 34.38 -5.86
C PHE A 199 -16.30 35.55 -6.11
N GLU A 200 -16.43 36.29 -7.21
CA GLU A 200 -15.63 37.50 -7.46
C GLU A 200 -15.94 38.60 -6.44
N ALA A 201 -17.22 38.81 -6.15
CA ALA A 201 -17.65 39.75 -5.12
C ALA A 201 -17.20 39.28 -3.73
N GLY A 202 -17.34 37.99 -3.44
CA GLY A 202 -16.90 37.38 -2.19
C GLY A 202 -15.39 37.46 -1.97
N ALA A 203 -14.57 37.21 -2.99
CA ALA A 203 -13.10 37.22 -2.89
C ALA A 203 -12.57 38.53 -2.28
N LYS A 204 -13.16 39.67 -2.66
CA LYS A 204 -12.82 40.98 -2.09
C LYS A 204 -13.09 41.07 -0.59
N LEU A 205 -14.17 40.44 -0.10
CA LEU A 205 -14.51 40.38 1.32
C LEU A 205 -13.51 39.49 2.08
N LEU A 206 -13.14 38.35 1.50
CA LEU A 206 -12.17 37.42 2.10
C LEU A 206 -10.79 38.07 2.28
N ASP A 207 -10.35 38.86 1.30
CA ASP A 207 -9.07 39.58 1.36
C ASP A 207 -9.06 40.70 2.41
N GLN A 208 -10.21 41.35 2.63
CA GLN A 208 -10.34 42.51 3.51
C GLN A 208 -10.61 42.11 4.97
N ASP A 209 -11.36 41.03 5.20
CA ASP A 209 -11.81 40.60 6.52
C ASP A 209 -11.22 39.24 6.90
N LYS A 210 -10.21 39.26 7.78
CA LYS A 210 -9.52 38.07 8.29
C LYS A 210 -10.39 37.19 9.20
N SER A 211 -11.58 37.64 9.60
CA SER A 211 -12.52 36.81 10.37
C SER A 211 -13.30 35.83 9.50
N ILE A 212 -13.33 36.04 8.18
CA ILE A 212 -14.02 35.18 7.23
C ILE A 212 -13.09 34.04 6.81
N MET A 213 -13.51 32.79 7.05
CA MET A 213 -12.72 31.60 6.72
C MET A 213 -12.94 31.14 5.27
N ALA A 214 -14.18 31.22 4.77
CA ALA A 214 -14.55 30.71 3.46
C ALA A 214 -15.82 31.38 2.94
N ILE A 215 -16.00 31.34 1.63
CA ILE A 215 -17.26 31.66 0.94
C ILE A 215 -17.80 30.34 0.39
N SER A 216 -19.07 30.05 0.65
CA SER A 216 -19.72 28.81 0.22
C SER A 216 -20.86 29.15 -0.72
N SER A 217 -20.96 28.42 -1.84
CA SER A 217 -22.12 28.48 -2.72
C SER A 217 -23.29 27.62 -2.24
N TRP A 218 -23.17 27.01 -1.05
CA TRP A 218 -24.18 26.11 -0.49
C TRP A 218 -24.92 26.79 0.67
N ASN A 219 -26.25 26.79 0.57
CA ASN A 219 -27.14 27.16 1.67
C ASN A 219 -27.81 25.88 2.19
N ASP A 220 -27.51 25.47 3.41
CA ASP A 220 -28.07 24.25 4.04
C ASP A 220 -29.60 24.25 4.10
N ASN A 221 -30.23 25.43 4.10
CA ASN A 221 -31.68 25.60 4.06
C ASN A 221 -32.21 26.06 2.69
N GLY A 222 -31.44 25.87 1.62
CA GLY A 222 -31.74 26.34 0.26
C GLY A 222 -32.89 25.63 -0.47
N GLN A 223 -33.80 24.99 0.25
CA GLN A 223 -34.94 24.28 -0.33
C GLN A 223 -35.96 25.28 -0.86
N ARG A 224 -36.60 24.98 -2.01
CA ARG A 224 -37.49 25.90 -2.75
C ARG A 224 -38.57 26.61 -1.92
N GLN A 225 -39.04 25.99 -0.85
CA GLN A 225 -40.05 26.55 0.05
C GLN A 225 -39.52 27.61 1.03
N PHE A 226 -38.21 27.68 1.21
CA PHE A 226 -37.54 28.57 2.18
C PHE A 226 -36.72 29.68 1.51
N VAL A 227 -36.54 29.62 0.19
CA VAL A 227 -35.78 30.62 -0.57
C VAL A 227 -36.65 31.27 -1.64
N HIS A 228 -36.42 32.56 -1.85
CA HIS A 228 -37.01 33.33 -2.93
C HIS A 228 -35.87 33.91 -3.76
N ASP A 229 -35.96 33.82 -5.09
CA ASP A 229 -35.11 34.63 -5.94
C ASP A 229 -35.39 36.10 -5.64
N PRO A 230 -34.35 36.95 -5.49
CA PRO A 230 -34.51 38.38 -5.33
C PRO A 230 -35.15 39.05 -6.56
#